data_AF-A0A3L7UMW8-F1
#
_entry.id   AF-A0A3L7UMW8-F1
#
_cell.length_a   1.000
_cell.length_b   1.000
_cell.length_c   1.000
_cell.angle_alpha   90.00
_cell.angle_beta   90.00
_cell.angle_gamma   90.00
#
_symmetry.space_group_name_H-M   'P 1'
#
loop_
_entity.id
_entity.type
_entity.pdbx_description
1 polymer ?
#
loop_
_entity_poly.entity_id
_entity_poly.type
_entity_poly.pdbx_seq_one_letter_code
_entity_poly.pdbx_strand_id
1 'polypeptide(L)' 'MRDPGQPTVVDTTWIRNSIDAFIRARQAEAGAHPAPMADKLTLLRRATFDLTGFPPTPAEMDSNRVDST' A
#
# COMPACT_ATOMS: atom_id res chain seq x y z
N MET A 1 19.50 -8.73 -17.48
CA MET A 1 18.26 -7.92 -17.51
C MET A 1 18.69 -6.48 -17.35
N ARG A 2 18.46 -5.63 -18.36
CA ARG A 2 18.87 -4.22 -18.33
C ARG A 2 17.75 -3.46 -17.64
N ASP A 3 18.00 -2.90 -16.46
CA ASP A 3 17.00 -2.06 -15.79
C ASP A 3 16.74 -0.84 -16.68
N PRO A 4 15.49 -0.58 -17.11
CA PRO A 4 15.18 0.69 -17.76
C PRO A 4 15.56 1.80 -16.78
N GLY A 5 16.29 2.82 -17.27
CA GLY A 5 16.78 3.90 -16.42
C GLY A 5 15.64 4.47 -15.59
N GLN A 6 15.76 4.35 -14.27
CA GLN A 6 14.69 4.75 -13.36
C GLN A 6 14.43 6.26 -13.49
N PRO A 7 13.17 6.71 -13.42
CA PRO A 7 12.86 8.13 -13.47
C PRO A 7 13.45 8.84 -12.24
N THR A 8 13.92 10.07 -12.45
CA THR A 8 14.35 10.93 -11.33
C THR A 8 13.11 11.48 -10.63
N VAL A 9 12.95 11.14 -9.35
CA VAL A 9 11.79 11.52 -8.55
C VAL A 9 12.25 12.33 -7.34
N VAL A 10 11.61 13.47 -7.08
CA VAL A 10 12.01 14.42 -6.02
C VAL A 10 11.66 13.90 -4.62
N ASP A 11 10.49 13.27 -4.48
CA ASP A 11 9.98 12.75 -3.21
C ASP A 11 10.00 11.21 -3.24
N THR A 12 10.99 10.65 -2.55
CA THR A 12 11.27 9.21 -2.51
C THR A 12 10.76 8.54 -1.23
N THR A 13 10.14 9.28 -0.31
CA THR A 13 9.74 8.80 1.03
C THR A 13 8.81 7.59 0.98
N TRP A 14 7.97 7.50 -0.06
CA TRP A 14 7.00 6.42 -0.26
C TRP A 14 7.58 5.22 -1.05
N ILE A 15 8.73 5.39 -1.71
CA ILE A 15 9.34 4.38 -2.59
C ILE A 15 9.96 3.27 -1.72
N ARG A 16 9.44 2.04 -1.83
CA ARG A 16 9.97 0.87 -1.12
C ARG A 16 10.80 -0.04 -2.03
N ASN A 17 10.54 0.00 -3.34
CA ASN A 17 11.28 -0.77 -4.33
C ASN A 17 11.50 0.05 -5.62
N SER A 18 12.25 -0.52 -6.57
CA SER A 18 12.59 0.16 -7.83
C SER A 18 11.39 0.45 -8.74
N ILE A 19 10.30 -0.32 -8.62
CA ILE A 19 9.07 -0.18 -9.41
C ILE A 19 8.26 1.04 -8.94
N ASP A 20 8.26 1.32 -7.63
CA ASP A 20 7.51 2.44 -7.04
C ASP A 20 7.95 3.81 -7.62
N ALA A 21 9.20 3.93 -8.07
CA ALA A 21 9.71 5.14 -8.73
C ALA A 21 8.93 5.49 -10.00
N PHE A 22 8.52 4.48 -10.79
CA PHE A 22 7.71 4.69 -11.98
C PHE A 22 6.31 5.18 -11.65
N ILE A 23 5.71 4.62 -10.58
CA ILE A 23 4.39 5.04 -10.08
C ILE A 23 4.45 6.47 -9.57
N ARG A 24 5.47 6.79 -8.76
CA ARG A 24 5.62 8.13 -8.18
C ARG A 24 5.86 9.20 -9.24
N ALA A 25 6.63 8.89 -10.29
CA ALA A 25 6.80 9.79 -11.44
C ALA A 25 5.45 10.15 -12.09
N ARG A 26 4.59 9.16 -12.36
CA ARG A 26 3.25 9.38 -12.93
C ARG A 26 2.32 10.14 -11.99
N GLN A 27 2.38 9.87 -10.68
CA GLN A 27 1.63 10.63 -9.69
C GLN A 27 2.05 12.09 -9.66
N ALA A 28 3.36 12.37 -9.71
CA ALA A 28 3.89 13.73 -9.72
C ALA A 28 3.45 14.50 -10.98
N GLU A 29 3.51 13.88 -12.16
CA GLU A 29 2.96 14.44 -13.42
C GLU A 29 1.47 14.79 -13.30
N ALA A 30 0.71 13.95 -12.60
CA ALA A 30 -0.73 14.14 -12.39
C ALA A 30 -1.07 15.08 -11.21
N GLY A 31 -0.07 15.63 -10.50
CA GLY A 31 -0.29 16.41 -9.27
C GLY A 31 -0.88 15.62 -8.10
N ALA A 32 -0.78 14.29 -8.15
CA ALA A 32 -1.26 13.38 -7.11
C ALA A 32 -0.17 13.05 -6.09
N HIS A 33 -0.61 12.74 -4.87
CA HIS A 33 0.25 12.29 -3.79
C HIS A 33 -0.10 10.85 -3.38
N PRO A 34 0.89 10.06 -2.93
CA PRO A 34 0.60 8.75 -2.37
C PRO A 34 -0.35 8.86 -1.19
N ALA A 35 -1.37 8.00 -1.15
CA ALA A 35 -2.22 7.87 0.01
C ALA A 35 -1.44 7.22 1.17
N PRO A 36 -1.76 7.56 2.44
CA PRO A 36 -1.20 6.86 3.57
C PRO A 36 -1.57 5.37 3.52
N MET A 37 -0.69 4.53 4.07
CA MET A 37 -0.99 3.11 4.22
C MET A 37 -2.21 2.97 5.14
N ALA A 38 -3.18 2.16 4.71
CA ALA A 38 -4.33 1.85 5.54
C ALA A 38 -3.88 1.07 6.79
N ASP A 39 -4.60 1.26 7.90
CA ASP A 39 -4.36 0.48 9.10
C ASP A 39 -4.68 -1.01 8.88
N LYS A 40 -4.12 -1.87 9.74
CA LYS A 40 -4.24 -3.33 9.61
C LYS A 40 -5.70 -3.81 9.62
N LEU A 41 -6.57 -3.20 10.42
CA LEU A 41 -7.98 -3.60 10.50
C LEU A 41 -8.75 -3.21 9.23
N THR A 42 -8.43 -2.06 8.65
CA THR A 42 -8.96 -1.61 7.36
C THR A 42 -8.51 -2.57 6.24
N LEU A 43 -7.23 -2.97 6.25
CA LEU A 43 -6.71 -3.94 5.28
C LEU A 43 -7.36 -5.32 5.44
N LEU A 44 -7.46 -5.82 6.68
CA LEU A 44 -8.13 -7.09 6.98
C LEU A 44 -9.57 -7.09 6.47
N ARG A 45 -10.33 -6.05 6.80
CA ARG A 45 -11.72 -5.93 6.36
C ARG A 45 -11.84 -5.96 4.84
N ARG A 46 -11.01 -5.21 4.11
CA ARG A 46 -11.00 -5.19 2.63
C ARG A 46 -10.68 -6.58 2.08
N ALA A 47 -9.60 -7.19 2.56
CA ALA A 47 -9.18 -8.51 2.12
C ALA A 47 -10.26 -9.58 2.36
N THR A 48 -10.87 -9.62 3.54
CA THR A 48 -11.91 -10.63 3.83
C THR A 48 -13.15 -10.43 2.96
N PHE A 49 -13.60 -9.19 2.77
CA PHE A 49 -14.72 -8.91 1.86
C PHE A 49 -14.40 -9.28 0.41
N ASP A 50 -13.23 -8.88 -0.09
CA ASP A 50 -12.84 -9.13 -1.48
C ASP A 50 -12.65 -10.63 -1.77
N LEU A 51 -12.11 -11.39 -0.80
CA LEU A 51 -11.78 -12.80 -0.98
C LEU A 51 -12.93 -13.75 -0.65
N THR A 52 -13.76 -13.43 0.35
CA THR A 52 -14.80 -14.34 0.86
C THR A 52 -16.22 -13.82 0.67
N GLY A 53 -16.38 -12.51 0.44
CA GLY A 53 -17.68 -11.84 0.40
C GLY A 53 -18.26 -11.53 1.78
N PHE A 54 -17.60 -11.94 2.86
CA PHE A 54 -18.06 -11.75 4.24
C PHE A 54 -17.14 -10.79 5.01
N PRO A 55 -17.66 -10.10 6.04
CA PRO A 55 -16.80 -9.36 6.96
C PRO A 55 -15.91 -10.31 7.78
N PRO A 56 -14.76 -9.82 8.29
CA PRO A 56 -13.95 -10.56 9.25
C PRO A 56 -14.73 -10.84 10.53
N THR A 57 -14.45 -11.99 11.14
CA THR A 57 -15.01 -12.37 12.44
C THR A 57 -14.39 -11.56 13.58
N PRO A 58 -15.06 -11.42 14.74
CA PRO A 58 -14.48 -10.74 15.90
C PRO A 58 -13.11 -11.30 16.33
N ALA A 59 -12.95 -12.62 16.29
CA ALA A 59 -11.69 -13.28 16.63
C ALA A 59 -10.53 -12.92 15.68
N GLU A 60 -10.81 -12.79 14.37
CA GLU A 60 -9.82 -12.35 13.39
C GLU A 60 -9.43 -10.89 13.59
N MET A 61 -10.40 -10.03 13.94
CA MET A 61 -10.16 -8.62 14.26
C MET A 61 -9.28 -8.46 15.51
N ASP A 62 -9.55 -9.23 16.57
CA ASP A 62 -8.78 -9.20 17.81
C ASP A 62 -7.34 -9.71 17.60
N SER A 63 -7.18 -10.77 16.81
CA SER A 63 -5.86 -11.32 16.48
C SER A 63 -5.00 -10.33 15.68
N ASN A 64 -5.60 -9.47 14.85
CA ASN A 64 -4.86 -8.45 14.08
C ASN A 64 -4.60 -7.15 14.87
N ARG A 65 -5.28 -6.95 16.01
CA ARG A 65 -5.11 -5.76 16.86
C ARG A 65 -3.82 -5.79 17.67
N VAL A 66 -3.29 -6.98 17.98
CA VAL A 66 -2.19 -7.16 18.94
C VAL A 66 -0.79 -6.86 18.41
N ASP A 67 -0.60 -6.74 17.09
CA ASP A 67 0.71 -6.49 16.49
C ASP A 67 1.00 -4.98 16.31
N SER A 68 1.07 -4.24 17.41
CA SER A 68 1.46 -2.81 17.44
C SER A 68 2.86 -2.61 18.05
N THR A 69 3.83 -3.45 17.70
CA THR A 69 5.27 -3.24 18.00
C THR A 69 6.05 -3.11 16.70
#